data_AF-A0A5A7PQT3-F1
#
_entry.id   AF-A0A5A7PQT3-F1
#
_cell.length_a   1.000
_cell.length_b   1.000
_cell.length_c   1.000
_cell.angle_alpha   90.00
_cell.angle_beta   90.00
_cell.angle_gamma   90.00
#
_symmetry.space_group_name_H-M   'P 1'
#
loop_
_entity.id
_entity.type
_entity.pdbx_description
1 polymer ?
#
loop_
_entity_poly.entity_id
_entity_poly.type
_entity_poly.pdbx_seq_one_letter_code
_entity_poly.pdbx_strand_id
1 'polypeptide(L)'
;MEIEQDEAFIPQVDSSVKPFDFEVGESLQGRRGALMKITRELIDDASLTEARTKFLMGELKILKWEVGEIDDKECMSKRLSNYKGHETFLVRDPKPIQTKGCGKRLKSNKEKVISQGARSCSLCRQRGHDKHKCSNHIIQLKDDP
;
A
#
# COMPACT_ATOMS: atom_id res chain seq x y z
N MET A 1 35.09 64.61 -17.50
CA MET A 1 34.49 63.81 -16.42
C MET A 1 33.55 62.84 -17.12
N GLU A 2 34.08 61.68 -17.45
CA GLU A 2 33.31 60.60 -18.09
C GLU A 2 32.60 59.85 -16.97
N ILE A 3 31.29 59.63 -17.14
CA ILE A 3 30.46 58.90 -16.18
C ILE A 3 30.36 57.48 -16.73
N GLU A 4 31.13 56.56 -16.15
CA GLU A 4 30.99 55.12 -16.40
C GLU A 4 29.65 54.65 -15.82
N GLN A 5 28.82 54.05 -16.68
CA GLN A 5 27.59 53.38 -16.28
C GLN A 5 27.94 51.92 -15.96
N ASP A 6 27.86 51.56 -14.69
CA ASP A 6 27.93 50.16 -14.26
C ASP A 6 26.67 49.41 -14.70
N GLU A 7 26.80 48.63 -15.76
CA GLU A 7 25.81 47.64 -16.19
C GLU A 7 25.68 46.56 -15.10
N ALA A 8 24.58 46.62 -14.35
CA ALA A 8 24.23 45.60 -13.37
C ALA A 8 23.91 44.28 -14.10
N PHE A 9 24.84 43.33 -14.02
CA PHE A 9 24.68 41.97 -14.53
C PHE A 9 23.64 41.22 -13.67
N ILE A 10 22.38 41.20 -14.11
CA ILE A 10 21.32 40.40 -13.50
C ILE A 10 21.48 38.95 -13.99
N PRO A 11 21.80 37.98 -13.13
CA PRO A 11 21.85 36.58 -13.55
C PRO A 11 20.43 36.13 -13.90
N GLN A 12 20.23 35.70 -15.14
CA GLN A 12 19.00 35.01 -15.55
C GLN A 12 18.96 33.67 -14.80
N VAL A 13 18.02 33.57 -13.86
CA VAL A 13 17.70 32.32 -13.19
C VAL A 13 16.71 31.61 -14.11
N ASP A 14 17.17 30.58 -14.82
CA ASP A 14 16.30 29.70 -15.60
C ASP A 14 15.30 29.01 -14.65
N SER A 15 14.13 29.61 -14.50
CA SER A 15 12.97 29.08 -13.79
C SER A 15 12.31 27.97 -14.62
N SER A 16 13.04 26.90 -14.91
CA SER A 16 12.45 25.65 -15.40
C SER A 16 12.04 24.77 -14.21
N VAL A 17 11.29 25.33 -13.26
CA VAL A 17 10.50 24.52 -12.33
C VAL A 17 9.28 24.07 -13.10
N LYS A 18 9.30 22.83 -13.58
CA LYS A 18 8.11 22.23 -14.18
C LYS A 18 6.99 22.28 -13.14
N PRO A 19 5.78 22.76 -13.50
CA PRO A 19 4.65 22.70 -12.59
C PRO A 19 4.47 21.24 -12.16
N PHE A 20 4.41 21.03 -10.84
CA PHE A 20 4.17 19.71 -10.28
C PHE A 20 2.69 19.40 -10.51
N ASP A 21 2.38 18.78 -11.64
CA ASP A 21 1.02 18.40 -12.00
C ASP A 21 0.56 17.30 -11.03
N PHE A 22 -0.35 17.67 -10.13
CA PHE A 22 -0.97 16.73 -9.21
C PHE A 22 -1.99 15.92 -9.99
N GLU A 23 -1.58 14.78 -10.56
CA GLU A 23 -2.51 13.88 -11.22
C GLU A 23 -3.55 13.38 -10.20
N VAL A 24 -4.81 13.64 -10.50
CA VAL A 24 -5.99 13.17 -9.77
C VAL A 24 -6.02 11.63 -9.87
N GLY A 25 -5.30 10.97 -8.96
CA GLY A 25 -5.12 9.51 -8.98
C GLY A 25 -4.04 8.98 -8.03
N GLU A 26 -3.17 9.83 -7.48
CA GLU A 26 -2.12 9.37 -6.58
C GLU A 26 -2.66 8.91 -5.21
N SER A 27 -2.31 7.67 -4.84
CA SER A 27 -2.54 7.15 -3.49
C SER A 27 -2.00 8.12 -2.43
N LEU A 28 -2.60 8.13 -1.23
CA LEU A 28 -2.08 8.92 -0.09
C LEU A 28 -0.57 8.70 0.14
N GLN A 29 -0.12 7.47 -0.10
CA GLN A 29 1.30 7.11 0.01
C GLN A 29 2.16 7.72 -1.09
N GLY A 30 1.66 7.80 -2.32
CA GLY A 30 2.32 8.50 -3.44
C GLY A 30 2.50 9.98 -3.15
N ARG A 31 1.41 10.65 -2.75
CA ARG A 31 1.42 12.08 -2.37
C ARG A 31 2.43 12.38 -1.26
N ARG A 32 2.45 11.54 -0.21
CA ARG A 32 3.43 11.66 0.88
C ARG A 32 4.87 11.48 0.38
N GLY A 33 5.10 10.53 -0.53
CA GLY A 33 6.40 10.29 -1.14
C GLY A 33 6.91 11.50 -1.93
N ALA A 34 6.06 12.08 -2.77
CA ALA A 34 6.37 13.28 -3.55
C ALA A 34 6.74 14.47 -2.66
N LEU A 35 5.90 14.78 -1.66
CA LEU A 35 6.17 15.85 -0.70
C LEU A 35 7.49 15.64 0.04
N MET A 36 7.77 14.41 0.48
CA MET A 36 9.02 14.07 1.16
C MET A 36 10.25 14.31 0.27
N LYS A 37 10.16 13.96 -1.02
CA LYS A 37 11.26 14.16 -1.97
C LYS A 37 11.58 15.65 -2.15
N ILE A 38 10.58 16.45 -2.47
CA ILE A 38 10.74 17.90 -2.69
C ILE A 38 11.26 18.57 -1.41
N THR A 39 10.67 18.24 -0.26
CA THR A 39 11.07 18.85 1.02
C THR A 39 12.50 18.49 1.39
N ARG A 40 12.95 17.26 1.10
CA ARG A 40 14.34 16.84 1.34
C ARG A 40 15.32 17.65 0.51
N GLU A 41 15.09 17.75 -0.80
CA GLU A 41 15.95 18.53 -1.71
C GLU A 41 16.03 20.00 -1.26
N LEU A 42 14.89 20.59 -0.89
CA LEU A 42 14.83 21.96 -0.38
C LEU A 42 15.59 22.15 0.94
N ILE A 43 15.53 21.18 1.86
CA ILE A 43 16.29 21.22 3.12
C ILE A 43 17.79 21.13 2.84
N ASP A 44 18.21 20.21 1.97
CA ASP A 44 19.61 20.03 1.61
C ASP A 44 20.18 21.35 1.04
N ASP A 45 19.47 22.01 0.12
CA ASP A 45 19.87 23.30 -0.48
C ASP A 45 19.90 24.46 0.52
N ALA A 46 18.92 24.52 1.44
CA ALA A 46 18.84 25.58 2.42
C ALA A 46 19.89 25.43 3.54
N SER A 47 20.28 24.20 3.86
CA SER A 47 21.27 23.88 4.90
C SER A 47 22.67 24.43 4.62
N LEU A 48 22.96 24.78 3.36
CA LEU A 48 24.25 25.29 2.93
C LEU A 48 24.59 26.68 3.51
N THR A 49 23.59 27.46 3.94
CA THR A 49 23.82 28.80 4.50
C THR A 49 22.84 29.13 5.63
N GLU A 50 23.30 29.89 6.62
CA GLU A 50 22.46 30.34 7.74
C GLU A 50 21.30 31.24 7.27
N ALA A 51 21.52 32.09 6.27
CA ALA A 51 20.49 32.96 5.71
C ALA A 51 19.34 32.15 5.08
N ARG A 52 19.66 31.15 4.24
CA ARG A 52 18.65 30.28 3.62
C ARG A 52 17.93 29.42 4.65
N THR A 53 18.65 28.91 5.65
CA THR A 53 18.05 28.12 6.73
C THR A 53 17.06 28.95 7.55
N LYS A 54 17.42 30.20 7.91
CA LYS A 54 16.50 31.12 8.63
C LYS A 54 15.27 31.45 7.82
N PHE A 55 15.44 31.73 6.52
CA PHE A 55 14.34 31.97 5.61
C PHE A 55 13.39 30.76 5.54
N LEU A 56 13.92 29.58 5.23
CA LEU A 56 13.11 28.35 5.11
C LEU A 56 12.40 28.02 6.42
N MET A 57 13.05 28.21 7.58
CA MET A 57 12.45 27.97 8.89
C MET A 57 11.26 28.91 9.18
N GLY A 58 11.31 30.15 8.69
CA GLY A 58 10.19 31.09 8.79
C GLY A 58 9.00 30.63 7.96
N GLU A 59 9.23 30.37 6.68
CA GLU A 59 8.21 29.90 5.73
C GLU A 59 7.55 28.60 6.18
N LEU A 60 8.35 27.61 6.62
CA LEU A 60 7.82 26.32 7.09
C LEU A 60 6.91 26.45 8.31
N LYS A 61 7.13 27.45 9.19
CA LYS A 61 6.23 27.71 10.32
C LYS A 61 4.89 28.25 9.86
N ILE A 62 4.89 29.14 8.87
CA ILE A 62 3.68 29.71 8.27
C ILE A 62 2.89 28.60 7.57
N LEU A 63 3.54 27.85 6.68
CA LEU A 63 2.91 26.73 5.96
C LEU A 63 2.35 25.67 6.92
N LYS A 64 3.05 25.37 8.03
CA LYS A 64 2.56 24.44 9.05
C LYS A 64 1.27 24.94 9.70
N TRP A 65 1.16 26.24 9.94
CA TRP A 65 -0.06 26.85 10.47
C TRP A 65 -1.19 26.78 9.46
N GLU A 66 -0.95 27.23 8.22
CA GLU A 66 -1.95 27.26 7.14
C GLU A 66 -2.52 25.87 6.84
N VAL A 67 -1.67 24.84 6.75
CA VAL A 67 -2.13 23.45 6.56
C VAL A 67 -3.00 22.96 7.71
N GLY A 68 -2.75 23.43 8.93
CA GLY A 68 -3.57 23.12 10.11
C GLY A 68 -4.93 23.83 10.13
N GLU A 69 -5.08 24.94 9.38
CA GLU A 69 -6.32 25.71 9.28
C GLU A 69 -7.28 25.15 8.21
N ILE A 70 -6.79 24.34 7.28
CA ILE A 70 -7.62 23.68 6.25
C ILE A 70 -8.53 22.63 6.92
N ASP A 71 -9.81 22.96 7.12
CA ASP A 71 -10.86 22.03 7.57
C ASP A 71 -11.31 21.14 6.38
N ASP A 72 -11.37 19.82 6.61
CA ASP A 72 -11.75 18.81 5.60
C ASP A 72 -13.15 19.06 4.99
N LYS A 73 -13.99 19.87 5.68
CA LYS A 73 -15.34 20.21 5.25
C LYS A 73 -15.41 21.17 4.05
N GLU A 74 -14.42 22.05 3.87
CA GLU A 74 -14.42 22.99 2.72
C GLU A 74 -14.08 22.26 1.40
N CYS A 75 -13.25 21.20 1.48
CA CYS A 75 -12.80 20.43 0.32
C CYS A 75 -13.94 19.72 -0.42
N MET A 76 -15.04 19.39 0.27
CA MET A 76 -16.22 18.74 -0.32
C MET A 76 -17.27 19.72 -0.86
N SER A 77 -17.25 20.99 -0.44
CA SER A 77 -18.31 21.94 -0.78
C SER A 77 -18.17 22.53 -2.19
N LYS A 78 -16.94 22.67 -2.71
CA LYS A 78 -16.70 23.12 -4.11
C LYS A 78 -16.95 22.03 -5.17
N ARG A 79 -17.17 20.78 -4.75
CA ARG A 79 -17.42 19.65 -5.67
C ARG A 79 -18.89 19.42 -6.01
N LEU A 80 -19.83 20.05 -5.29
CA LEU A 80 -21.26 19.74 -5.41
C LEU A 80 -22.04 20.64 -6.38
N SER A 81 -21.49 21.77 -6.87
CA SER A 81 -22.24 22.70 -7.73
C SER A 81 -22.25 22.35 -9.23
N ASN A 82 -21.41 21.41 -9.68
CA ASN A 82 -21.22 21.13 -11.12
C ASN A 82 -21.51 19.68 -11.54
N TYR A 83 -22.44 18.97 -10.88
CA TYR A 83 -22.83 17.64 -11.31
C TYR A 83 -24.31 17.54 -11.68
N LYS A 84 -24.65 18.09 -12.85
CA LYS A 84 -25.80 17.60 -13.60
C LYS A 84 -25.39 16.30 -14.28
N GLY A 85 -25.81 15.18 -13.68
CA GLY A 85 -25.90 13.88 -14.33
C GLY A 85 -24.65 13.03 -14.24
N HIS A 86 -24.55 12.20 -13.20
CA HIS A 86 -24.44 10.78 -13.43
C HIS A 86 -25.32 10.03 -12.43
N GLU A 87 -25.98 9.03 -12.98
CA GLU A 87 -26.16 7.69 -12.44
C GLU A 87 -25.43 7.44 -11.11
N THR A 88 -26.22 7.23 -10.07
CA THR A 88 -25.76 6.80 -8.75
C THR A 88 -25.06 5.46 -8.86
N PHE A 89 -23.73 5.47 -8.95
CA PHE A 89 -22.93 4.28 -8.70
C PHE A 89 -23.06 3.93 -7.22
N LEU A 90 -23.99 3.02 -6.91
CA LEU A 90 -24.06 2.38 -5.61
C LEU A 90 -22.77 1.59 -5.42
N VAL A 91 -21.80 2.19 -4.72
CA VAL A 91 -20.61 1.51 -4.22
C VAL A 91 -21.11 0.44 -3.26
N ARG A 92 -21.19 -0.79 -3.76
CA ARG A 92 -21.51 -1.95 -2.92
C ARG A 92 -20.33 -2.18 -1.99
N ASP A 93 -20.64 -2.43 -0.72
CA ASP A 93 -19.63 -2.79 0.27
C ASP A 93 -18.80 -3.99 -0.24
N PRO A 94 -17.47 -3.93 -0.12
CA PRO A 94 -16.62 -5.03 -0.53
C PRO A 94 -17.04 -6.29 0.23
N LYS A 95 -17.22 -7.39 -0.51
CA LYS A 95 -17.57 -8.68 0.11
C LYS A 95 -16.57 -8.99 1.22
N PRO A 96 -17.03 -9.47 2.39
CA PRO A 96 -16.14 -9.81 3.49
C PRO A 96 -15.05 -10.76 3.00
N ILE A 97 -13.80 -10.39 3.29
CA ILE A 97 -12.61 -11.15 2.91
C ILE A 97 -12.77 -12.55 3.48
N GLN A 98 -12.95 -13.54 2.61
CA GLN A 98 -12.81 -14.93 3.01
C GLN A 98 -11.36 -15.10 3.43
N THR A 99 -11.16 -15.36 4.73
CA THR A 99 -9.85 -15.71 5.23
C THR A 99 -9.35 -16.88 4.39
N LYS A 100 -8.15 -16.75 3.82
CA LYS A 100 -7.49 -17.90 3.21
C LYS A 100 -7.39 -18.93 4.32
N GLY A 101 -8.14 -20.02 4.19
CA GLY A 101 -8.20 -21.07 5.20
C GLY A 101 -6.79 -21.41 5.64
N CYS A 102 -6.59 -21.59 6.95
CA CYS A 102 -5.29 -21.85 7.55
C CYS A 102 -4.62 -22.99 6.75
N GLY A 103 -3.61 -22.64 5.95
CA GLY A 103 -3.01 -23.57 5.00
C GLY A 103 -2.62 -24.84 5.75
N LYS A 104 -3.03 -26.00 5.24
CA LYS A 104 -2.67 -27.27 5.88
C LYS A 104 -1.15 -27.37 5.90
N ARG A 105 -0.55 -27.27 7.09
CA ARG A 105 0.88 -27.47 7.28
C ARG A 105 1.25 -28.90 6.86
N LEU A 106 2.35 -29.05 6.14
CA LEU A 106 2.93 -30.37 5.91
C LEU A 106 3.28 -31.00 7.27
N LYS A 107 2.70 -32.17 7.54
CA LYS A 107 3.02 -32.94 8.75
C LYS A 107 4.46 -33.45 8.66
N SER A 108 5.21 -33.29 9.75
CA SER A 108 6.53 -33.93 9.92
C SER A 108 6.41 -35.46 9.86
N ASN A 109 7.51 -36.16 9.58
CA ASN A 109 7.51 -37.63 9.58
C ASN A 109 7.07 -38.20 10.93
N LYS A 110 7.45 -37.57 12.05
CA LYS A 110 6.99 -37.95 13.39
C LYS A 110 5.46 -37.86 13.50
N GLU A 111 4.85 -36.77 13.03
CA GLU A 111 3.39 -36.58 13.03
C GLU A 111 2.66 -37.57 12.10
N LYS A 112 3.27 -37.95 10.98
CA LYS A 112 2.73 -38.97 10.06
C LYS A 112 2.71 -40.36 10.69
N VAL A 113 3.79 -40.77 11.35
CA VAL A 113 3.90 -42.07 12.04
C VAL A 113 2.87 -42.19 13.16
N ILE A 114 2.71 -41.14 13.99
CA ILE A 114 1.69 -41.12 15.05
C ILE A 114 0.28 -41.24 14.44
N SER A 115 0.00 -40.53 13.34
CA SER A 115 -1.31 -40.59 12.67
C SER A 115 -1.60 -41.96 12.05
N GLN A 116 -0.58 -42.66 11.55
CA GLN A 116 -0.73 -44.00 10.97
C GLN A 116 -0.94 -45.07 12.04
N GLY A 117 -0.27 -44.97 13.20
CA GLY A 117 -0.46 -45.90 14.32
C GLY A 117 -1.81 -45.74 15.04
N ALA A 118 -2.42 -44.55 14.98
CA ALA A 118 -3.71 -44.27 15.62
C ALA A 118 -4.94 -44.66 14.79
N ARG A 119 -4.79 -44.82 13.47
CA ARG A 119 -5.91 -45.14 12.57
C ARG A 119 -6.15 -46.65 12.54
N SER A 120 -7.36 -47.05 12.90
CA SER A 120 -7.88 -48.38 12.61
C SER A 120 -8.39 -48.45 11.17
N CYS A 121 -8.18 -49.58 10.51
CA CYS A 121 -8.75 -49.86 9.21
C CYS A 121 -10.28 -49.86 9.30
N SER A 122 -10.97 -49.15 8.40
CA SER A 122 -12.44 -49.12 8.38
C SER A 122 -13.07 -50.47 8.06
N LEU A 123 -12.33 -51.38 7.41
CA LEU A 123 -12.83 -52.69 6.97
C LEU A 123 -12.64 -53.77 8.04
N CYS A 124 -11.46 -53.86 8.67
CA CYS A 124 -11.16 -54.93 9.64
C CYS A 124 -10.94 -54.42 11.08
N ARG A 125 -11.02 -53.11 11.30
CA ARG A 125 -10.78 -52.42 12.59
C ARG A 125 -9.38 -52.61 13.19
N GLN A 126 -8.50 -53.37 12.56
CA GLN A 126 -7.10 -53.54 12.96
C GLN A 126 -6.27 -52.30 12.61
N ARG A 127 -5.27 -51.99 13.43
CA ARG A 127 -4.35 -50.86 13.22
C ARG A 127 -3.16 -51.26 12.34
N GLY A 128 -2.45 -50.27 11.81
CA GLY A 128 -1.16 -50.49 11.12
C GLY A 128 -1.23 -50.70 9.61
N HIS A 129 -2.41 -50.59 8.99
CA HIS A 129 -2.54 -50.62 7.53
C HIS A 129 -3.68 -49.71 7.03
N ASP A 130 -3.62 -49.35 5.75
CA ASP A 130 -4.67 -48.62 5.04
C ASP A 130 -5.78 -49.59 4.55
N LYS A 131 -7.02 -49.12 4.41
CA LYS A 131 -8.14 -49.91 3.88
C LYS A 131 -7.83 -50.52 2.50
N HIS A 132 -7.04 -49.83 1.68
CA HIS A 132 -6.62 -50.32 0.35
C HIS A 132 -5.60 -51.46 0.42
N LYS A 133 -4.91 -51.62 1.55
CA LYS A 133 -3.99 -52.73 1.83
C LYS A 133 -4.59 -53.73 2.82
N CYS A 134 -5.90 -53.67 3.05
CA CYS A 134 -6.57 -54.56 3.98
C CYS A 134 -6.80 -55.92 3.32
N SER A 135 -6.43 -57.00 4.00
CA SER A 135 -6.69 -58.36 3.53
C SER A 135 -8.19 -58.64 3.28
N ASN A 136 -9.08 -57.95 4.02
CA ASN A 136 -10.54 -58.05 3.81
C ASN A 136 -11.04 -57.30 2.55
N HIS A 137 -10.25 -56.37 2.00
CA HIS A 137 -10.57 -55.71 0.72
C HIS A 137 -10.42 -56.68 -0.47
N ILE A 138 -9.53 -57.67 -0.35
CA ILE A 138 -9.26 -58.65 -1.41
C ILE A 138 -10.41 -59.67 -1.51
N ILE A 139 -11.14 -59.90 -0.42
CA ILE A 139 -12.23 -60.88 -0.37
C ILE A 139 -13.49 -60.34 -1.08
N GLN A 140 -13.79 -59.04 -0.99
CA GLN A 140 -14.99 -58.46 -1.61
C GLN A 140 -14.88 -58.22 -3.13
N LEU A 141 -13.69 -58.33 -3.72
CA LEU A 141 -13.50 -58.17 -5.17
C LEU A 141 -13.77 -59.45 -5.98
N LYS A 142 -14.14 -60.55 -5.31
CA LYS A 142 -14.41 -61.86 -5.93
C LYS A 142 -15.90 -62.16 -6.16
N ASP A 143 -16.80 -61.29 -5.71
CA ASP A 143 -18.25 -61.54 -5.74
C ASP A 143 -19.00 -60.44 -6.52
N ASP A 144 -18.54 -60.10 -7.72
CA ASP A 144 -19.38 -59.41 -8.72
C ASP A 144 -19.50 -60.32 -9.96
N PRO A 145 -20.71 -60.82 -10.28
CA PRO A 145 -20.99 -61.69 -11.43
C PRO A 145 -20.96 -60.97 -12.79
#